data_AF-R9GVV2-F1
#
_entry.id   AF-R9GVV2-F1
#
_cell.length_a   1.000
_cell.length_b   1.000
_cell.length_c   1.000
_cell.angle_alpha   90.00
_cell.angle_beta   90.00
_cell.angle_gamma   90.00
#
_symmetry.space_group_name_H-M   'P 1'
#
loop_
_entity.id
_entity.type
_entity.pdbx_description
1 polymer ?
#
loop_
_entity_poly.entity_id
_entity_poly.type
_entity_poly.pdbx_seq_one_letter_code
_entity_poly.pdbx_strand_id
1 'polypeptide(L)' 'MIGYAMDGYGMFELLDEAGKEPYKLDDLRGHYDHVRGYHYHVGTAGGNKFINGFRGKTGGFSASF' A
#
# COMPACT_ATOMS: atom_id res chain seq x y z
N MET A 1 7.72 -2.93 7.87
CA MET A 1 6.58 -3.59 7.20
C MET A 1 5.62 -4.04 8.28
N ILE A 2 4.31 -3.76 8.12
CA ILE A 2 3.28 -4.03 9.15
C ILE A 2 2.34 -5.16 8.71
N GLY A 3 2.07 -5.28 7.41
CA GLY A 3 1.19 -6.32 6.87
C GLY A 3 0.98 -6.17 5.36
N TYR A 4 0.01 -6.90 4.82
CA TYR A 4 -0.41 -6.79 3.42
C TYR A 4 -1.86 -6.30 3.35
N ALA A 5 -2.15 -5.47 2.34
CA ALA A 5 -3.50 -5.12 1.98
C ALA A 5 -4.20 -6.29 1.25
N MET A 6 -5.51 -6.21 1.10
CA MET A 6 -6.33 -7.29 0.49
C MET A 6 -5.99 -7.55 -0.99
N ASP A 7 -5.36 -6.59 -1.66
CA ASP A 7 -4.88 -6.72 -3.03
C ASP A 7 -3.42 -7.21 -3.14
N GLY A 8 -2.81 -7.54 -2.01
CA GLY A 8 -1.48 -8.13 -1.93
C GLY A 8 -0.32 -7.13 -1.87
N TYR A 9 -0.57 -5.82 -1.92
CA TYR A 9 0.52 -4.85 -1.73
C TYR A 9 0.90 -4.70 -0.25
N GLY A 10 2.19 -4.49 0.00
CA GLY A 10 2.71 -4.30 1.35
C GLY A 10 2.19 -3.01 1.99
N MET A 11 1.99 -3.05 3.30
CA MET A 11 1.65 -1.91 4.15
C MET A 11 2.83 -1.59 5.07
N PHE A 12 3.26 -0.34 5.05
CA PHE A 12 4.39 0.17 5.82
C PHE A 12 3.95 1.27 6.78
N GLU A 13 4.81 1.51 7.77
CA GLU A 13 4.69 2.62 8.70
C GLU A 13 4.67 3.97 7.98
N LEU A 14 4.01 4.95 8.58
CA LEU A 14 3.87 6.28 7.98
C LEU A 14 5.18 7.04 7.94
N LEU A 15 6.06 6.85 8.92
CA LEU A 15 7.29 7.62 9.05
C LEU A 15 8.48 6.73 8.71
N ASP A 16 9.47 7.28 8.02
CA ASP A 16 10.76 6.61 7.85
C ASP A 16 11.60 6.61 9.15
N GLU A 17 12.81 6.05 9.08
CA GLU A 17 13.73 5.97 10.21
C GLU A 17 14.15 7.36 10.75
N ALA A 18 14.00 8.43 9.95
CA ALA A 18 14.26 9.81 10.35
C ALA A 18 12.99 10.52 10.86
N GLY A 19 11.86 9.81 10.99
CA GLY A 19 10.59 10.36 11.45
C GLY A 19 9.85 11.17 10.39
N LYS A 20 10.17 10.98 9.10
CA LYS A 20 9.61 11.79 8.02
C LYS A 20 8.55 11.04 7.22
N GLU A 21 7.48 11.74 6.85
CA GLU A 21 6.46 11.20 5.97
C GLU A 21 6.97 11.05 4.51
N PRO A 22 6.59 9.98 3.81
CA PRO A 22 6.88 9.81 2.40
C PRO A 22 6.21 10.90 1.58
N TYR A 23 6.96 11.41 0.61
CA TYR A 23 6.45 12.40 -0.34
C TYR A 23 5.70 11.69 -1.46
N LYS A 24 4.68 12.37 -2.01
CA LYS A 24 3.93 11.90 -3.20
C LYS A 24 3.14 10.61 -3.00
N LEU A 25 2.55 10.45 -1.81
CA LEU A 25 1.47 9.49 -1.64
C LEU A 25 0.31 9.85 -2.59
N ASP A 26 -0.27 8.84 -3.23
CA ASP A 26 -1.50 9.00 -3.98
C ASP A 26 -2.74 9.06 -3.09
N ASP A 27 -3.92 9.18 -3.70
CA ASP A 27 -5.20 9.28 -2.98
C ASP A 27 -5.50 8.05 -2.11
N LEU A 28 -4.85 6.92 -2.37
CA LEU A 28 -4.97 5.68 -1.60
C LEU A 28 -3.87 5.55 -0.54
N ARG A 29 -3.06 6.60 -0.35
CA ARG A 29 -1.90 6.63 0.55
C ARG A 29 -0.82 5.63 0.18
N GLY A 30 -0.69 5.29 -1.10
CA GLY A 30 0.41 4.46 -1.59
C GLY A 30 1.38 5.22 -2.48
N HIS A 31 2.55 4.64 -2.70
CA HIS A 31 3.52 5.12 -3.68
C HIS A 31 4.39 3.97 -4.20
N TYR A 32 5.20 4.24 -5.23
CA TYR A 32 6.13 3.27 -5.81
C TYR A 32 7.58 3.63 -5.48
N ASP A 33 8.37 2.64 -5.05
CA ASP A 33 9.82 2.74 -4.96
C ASP A 33 10.52 1.56 -5.67
N HIS A 34 11.81 1.69 -5.94
CA HIS A 34 12.57 0.69 -6.71
C HIS A 34 12.84 -0.63 -5.97
N VAL A 35 12.70 -0.65 -4.65
CA VAL A 35 13.03 -1.80 -3.80
C VAL A 35 11.79 -2.64 -3.50
N ARG A 36 10.66 -1.99 -3.24
CA ARG A 36 9.41 -2.61 -2.77
C ARG A 36 8.32 -2.62 -3.82
N GLY A 37 8.48 -1.82 -4.87
CA GLY A 37 7.40 -1.53 -5.82
C GLY A 37 6.32 -0.67 -5.18
N TYR A 38 5.08 -0.86 -5.62
CA TYR A 38 3.94 -0.14 -5.05
C TYR A 38 3.61 -0.66 -3.65
N HIS A 39 3.43 0.24 -2.70
CA HIS A 39 3.07 -0.10 -1.32
C HIS A 39 2.30 1.03 -0.64
N TYR A 40 1.53 0.68 0.39
CA TYR A 40 0.69 1.59 1.16
C TYR A 40 1.39 2.06 2.44
N HIS A 41 1.04 3.26 2.91
CA HIS A 41 1.41 3.77 4.22
C HIS A 41 0.21 3.90 5.15
N VAL A 42 0.35 3.37 6.36
CA VAL A 42 -0.66 3.51 7.40
C VAL A 42 -0.87 4.98 7.81
N GLY A 43 -1.94 5.24 8.56
CA GLY A 43 -2.16 6.55 9.19
C GLY A 43 -1.22 6.78 10.38
N THR A 44 -1.31 7.97 10.98
CA THR A 44 -0.61 8.28 12.24
C THR A 44 -1.01 7.30 13.34
N ALA A 45 -0.06 6.95 14.21
CA ALA A 45 -0.35 6.13 15.39
C ALA A 45 -1.51 6.69 16.22
N GLY A 46 -2.37 5.81 16.74
CA GLY A 46 -3.58 6.20 17.48
C GLY A 46 -4.74 6.69 16.61
N GLY A 47 -4.54 6.87 15.30
CA GLY A 47 -5.60 7.18 14.35
C GLY A 47 -6.13 5.92 13.65
N ASN A 48 -7.45 5.80 13.52
CA ASN A 48 -8.05 4.82 12.60
C ASN A 48 -8.34 5.51 11.26
N LYS A 49 -7.80 4.96 10.17
CA LYS A 49 -7.96 5.50 8.82
C LYS A 49 -8.25 4.35 7.86
N PHE A 50 -9.22 4.55 6.98
CA PHE A 50 -9.51 3.63 5.89
C PHE A 50 -8.64 3.96 4.68
N ILE A 51 -8.20 2.92 3.97
CA ILE A 51 -7.70 3.05 2.61
C ILE A 51 -8.92 2.96 1.70
N ASN A 52 -9.21 4.01 0.93
CA ASN A 52 -10.46 4.16 0.19
C ASN A 52 -10.54 3.34 -1.12
N GLY A 53 -9.60 2.41 -1.34
CA GLY A 53 -9.56 1.61 -2.55
C GLY A 53 -8.29 0.74 -2.65
N PHE A 54 -8.31 -0.19 -3.60
CA PHE A 54 -7.24 -1.14 -3.85
C PHE A 54 -6.69 -0.99 -5.27
N ARG A 55 -5.40 -1.28 -5.47
CA ARG A 55 -4.72 -1.31 -6.77
C ARG A 55 -4.53 -2.72 -7.34
N GLY A 56 -5.35 -3.66 -6.86
CA GLY A 56 -5.34 -5.04 -7.31
C GLY A 56 -5.41 -5.17 -8.83
N LYS A 57 -4.76 -6.21 -9.36
CA LYS A 57 -4.81 -6.53 -10.79
C LYS A 57 -5.84 -7.63 -11.02
N THR A 58 -6.70 -7.45 -12.01
CA THR A 58 -7.64 -8.49 -12.45
C THR A 58 -6.86 -9.60 -13.15
N GLY A 59 -6.98 -10.82 -12.63
CA GLY A 59 -6.52 -12.02 -13.34
C GLY A 59 -7.58 -12.51 -14.33
N GLY A 60 -7.16 -13.01 -15.49
CA GLY A 60 -8.00 -13.76 -16.40
C GLY A 60 -7.57 -15.22 -16.39
N PHE A 61 -8.53 -16.15 -16.31
CA PHE A 61 -8.26 -17.57 -16.58
C PHE A 61 -9.21 -18.05 -17.68
N SER A 62 -8.71 -18.95 -18.52
CA SER A 62 -9.52 -19.70 -19.48
C SER A 62 -9.22 -21.17 -19.28
N ALA A 63 -10.29 -21.97 -19.18
CA ALA A 63 -10.19 -23.43 -19.14
C ALA A 63 -10.82 -23.97 -20.43
N SER A 64 -10.11 -24.88 -21.09
CA SER A 64 -10.65 -25.67 -22.20
C SER A 64 -10.91 -27.09 -21.69
N PHE A 65 -12.07 -27.62 -22.04
CA PHE A 65 -12.49 -28.99 -21.72
C PHE A 65 -12.34 -29.87 -22.95
#